data_AF-A0A3N5W213-F1
#
_entry.id   AF-A0A3N5W213-F1
#
_cell.length_a   1.000
_cell.length_b   1.000
_cell.length_c   1.000
_cell.angle_alpha   90.00
_cell.angle_beta   90.00
_cell.angle_gamma   90.00
#
_symmetry.space_group_name_H-M   'P 1'
#
loop_
_entity.id
_entity.type
_entity.pdbx_description
1 polymer ?
#
loop_
_entity_poly.entity_id
_entity_poly.type
_entity_poly.pdbx_seq_one_letter_code
_entity_poly.pdbx_strand_id
1 'polypeptide(L)'
;MGLEVTATCQCGVNTRIMIGGGMANFMTTCFFPCFCERCHTVVQVNLLAKPNRCPQCKTTKVIPYDDPTLSEGAGKRTVANWNIEEKLGRELKLTDGNYKCPQCGRMTLRFAHSGLCWD
;
A
#
# COMPACT_ATOMS: atom_id res chain seq x y z
N MET A 1 -6.63 14.93 -0.13
CA MET A 1 -6.81 14.37 1.22
C MET A 1 -6.35 12.94 1.17
N GLY A 2 -5.38 12.57 1.99
CA GLY A 2 -4.91 11.19 2.07
C GLY A 2 -5.96 10.28 2.69
N LEU A 3 -5.84 8.99 2.42
CA LEU A 3 -6.69 7.95 3.00
C LEU A 3 -5.86 7.12 3.97
N GLU A 4 -6.48 6.52 4.98
CA GLU A 4 -5.83 5.50 5.80
C GLU A 4 -6.54 4.15 5.58
N VAL A 5 -5.74 3.11 5.38
CA VAL A 5 -6.20 1.73 5.31
C VAL A 5 -5.54 0.91 6.41
N THR A 6 -6.28 -0.07 6.91
CA THR A 6 -5.76 -1.08 7.82
C THR A 6 -5.49 -2.35 7.03
N ALA A 7 -4.26 -2.84 7.11
CA ALA A 7 -3.84 -4.12 6.58
C ALA A 7 -3.91 -5.16 7.70
N THR A 8 -4.82 -6.13 7.56
CA THR A 8 -5.07 -7.15 8.57
C THR A 8 -4.87 -8.54 7.97
N CYS A 9 -4.18 -9.43 8.69
CA CYS A 9 -4.01 -10.82 8.30
C CYS A 9 -4.31 -11.77 9.47
N GLN A 10 -4.78 -12.97 9.15
CA GLN A 10 -5.07 -14.03 10.13
C GLN A 10 -3.84 -14.49 10.94
N CYS A 11 -2.62 -14.22 10.47
CA CYS A 11 -1.39 -14.55 11.19
C CYS A 11 -1.02 -13.53 12.29
N GLY A 12 -1.81 -12.46 12.45
CA GLY A 12 -1.60 -11.44 13.47
C GLY A 12 -1.11 -10.08 12.94
N VAL A 13 -0.86 -9.94 11.63
CA VAL A 13 -0.56 -8.63 11.04
C VAL A 13 -1.77 -7.71 11.23
N ASN A 14 -1.56 -6.56 11.85
CA ASN A 14 -2.51 -5.47 11.94
C ASN A 14 -1.72 -4.17 11.90
N THR A 15 -1.66 -3.52 10.74
CA THR A 15 -0.93 -2.27 10.57
C THR A 15 -1.77 -1.26 9.82
N ARG A 16 -1.68 0.01 10.23
CA ARG A 16 -2.32 1.12 9.53
C ARG A 16 -1.34 1.73 8.55
N ILE A 17 -1.84 2.09 7.38
CA ILE A 17 -1.04 2.58 6.28
C ILE A 17 -1.77 3.73 5.63
N MET A 18 -1.06 4.83 5.48
CA MET A 18 -1.58 5.98 4.76
C MET A 18 -1.35 5.80 3.26
N ILE A 19 -2.37 6.14 2.49
CA ILE A 19 -2.39 6.13 1.04
C ILE A 19 -2.55 7.56 0.52
N GLY A 20 -1.75 7.90 -0.48
CA GLY A 20 -1.75 9.22 -1.08
C GLY A 20 -0.92 10.23 -0.31
N GLY A 21 -1.33 11.50 -0.38
CA GLY A 21 -0.68 12.62 0.31
C GLY A 21 -1.69 13.63 0.83
N GLY A 22 -1.25 14.42 1.81
CA GLY A 22 -2.00 15.55 2.35
C GLY A 22 -2.11 16.69 1.34
N MET A 23 -3.03 17.63 1.57
CA MET A 23 -3.30 18.75 0.66
C MET A 23 -2.06 19.63 0.42
N ALA A 24 -1.13 19.69 1.38
CA ALA A 24 0.11 20.44 1.26
C ALA A 24 1.22 19.71 0.48
N ASN A 25 1.18 18.37 0.39
CA ASN A 25 2.30 17.56 -0.12
C ASN A 25 1.91 16.47 -1.12
N PHE A 26 0.65 16.40 -1.57
CA PHE A 26 0.20 15.46 -2.61
C PHE A 26 1.05 15.55 -3.89
N MET A 27 1.70 16.70 -4.12
CA MET A 27 2.58 16.88 -5.26
C MET A 27 3.95 16.20 -5.12
N THR A 28 4.41 15.92 -3.91
CA THR A 28 5.74 15.38 -3.63
C THR A 28 5.70 14.07 -2.87
N THR A 29 4.54 13.72 -2.31
CA THR A 29 4.34 12.58 -1.44
C THR A 29 3.14 11.76 -1.88
N CYS A 30 3.38 10.50 -2.18
CA CYS A 30 2.34 9.50 -2.40
C CYS A 30 2.71 8.24 -1.62
N PHE A 31 2.20 8.16 -0.40
CA PHE A 31 2.38 6.96 0.40
C PHE A 31 1.51 5.83 -0.16
N PHE A 32 2.07 4.62 -0.14
CA PHE A 32 1.34 3.43 -0.56
C PHE A 32 1.87 2.20 0.18
N PRO A 33 1.00 1.22 0.53
CA PRO A 33 1.44 -0.05 1.07
C PRO A 33 2.29 -0.81 0.06
N CYS A 34 3.50 -1.19 0.48
CA CYS A 34 4.41 -2.01 -0.29
C CYS A 34 4.85 -3.24 0.50
N PHE A 35 4.98 -4.35 -0.20
CA PHE A 35 5.65 -5.56 0.24
C PHE A 35 7.16 -5.35 0.20
N CYS A 36 7.83 -5.48 1.35
CA CYS A 36 9.29 -5.47 1.39
C CYS A 36 9.84 -6.91 1.46
N GLU A 37 10.56 -7.33 0.43
CA GLU A 37 11.21 -8.66 0.37
C GLU A 37 12.22 -8.89 1.49
N ARG A 38 12.84 -7.84 2.02
CA ARG A 38 13.89 -7.97 3.04
C ARG A 38 13.32 -7.98 4.46
N CYS A 39 12.32 -7.14 4.72
CA CYS A 39 11.71 -7.06 6.05
C CYS A 39 10.60 -8.10 6.25
N HIS A 40 10.11 -8.72 5.18
CA HIS A 40 8.91 -9.57 5.23
C HIS A 40 7.77 -8.91 6.02
N THR A 41 7.59 -7.60 5.79
CA THR A 41 6.52 -6.81 6.39
C THR A 41 5.90 -5.86 5.38
N VAL A 42 4.68 -5.41 5.69
CA VAL A 42 4.01 -4.37 4.92
C VAL A 42 4.58 -3.05 5.37
N VAL A 43 5.15 -2.30 4.43
CA VAL A 43 5.78 -1.01 4.70
C VAL A 43 5.08 0.09 3.93
N GLN A 44 5.01 1.26 4.55
CA GLN A 44 4.60 2.46 3.88
C GLN A 44 5.77 3.06 3.11
N VAL A 45 5.63 3.23 1.80
CA VAL A 45 6.68 3.82 0.95
C VAL A 45 6.09 4.99 0.17
N ASN A 46 6.87 6.07 0.06
CA ASN A 46 6.54 7.16 -0.85
C ASN A 46 6.93 6.77 -2.27
N LEU A 47 5.95 6.48 -3.13
CA LEU A 47 6.16 6.07 -4.51
C LEU A 47 6.66 7.21 -5.42
N LEU A 48 6.52 8.46 -5.00
CA LEU A 48 7.08 9.62 -5.72
C LEU A 48 8.56 9.86 -5.39
N ALA A 49 9.08 9.29 -4.31
CA ALA A 49 10.46 9.47 -3.90
C ALA A 49 11.37 8.58 -4.76
N LYS A 50 12.23 9.16 -5.61
CA LYS A 50 13.20 8.38 -6.39
C LYS A 50 14.55 8.35 -5.66
N PRO A 51 15.07 7.18 -5.25
CA PRO A 51 14.51 5.83 -5.37
C PRO A 51 13.52 5.46 -4.25
N ASN A 52 12.54 4.61 -4.57
CA ASN A 52 11.58 4.07 -3.61
C ASN A 52 12.33 3.15 -2.64
N ARG A 53 12.50 3.57 -1.38
CA ARG A 53 13.22 2.80 -0.36
C ARG A 53 12.29 2.39 0.77
N CYS A 54 12.46 1.16 1.24
CA CYS A 54 11.83 0.71 2.48
C CYS A 54 12.33 1.59 3.65
N PRO A 55 11.44 2.18 4.47
CA PRO A 55 11.85 3.02 5.60
C PRO A 55 12.62 2.23 6.67
N GLN A 56 12.39 0.92 6.76
CA GLN A 56 13.01 0.05 7.77
C GLN A 56 14.41 -0.43 7.34
N CYS A 57 14.54 -1.02 6.14
CA CYS A 57 15.80 -1.65 5.71
C CYS A 57 16.51 -0.93 4.56
N LYS A 58 15.97 0.21 4.09
CA LYS A 58 16.51 1.04 3.00
C LYS A 58 16.67 0.32 1.65
N THR A 59 16.15 -0.91 1.52
CA THR A 59 16.17 -1.66 0.25
C THR A 59 15.27 -0.98 -0.78
N THR A 60 15.65 -1.08 -2.04
CA THR A 60 14.83 -0.66 -3.19
C THR A 60 13.93 -1.76 -3.71
N LYS A 61 14.11 -3.00 -3.23
CA LYS A 61 13.26 -4.16 -3.54
C LYS A 61 11.96 -4.10 -2.72
N VAL A 62 11.09 -3.15 -3.09
CA VAL A 62 9.74 -3.00 -2.54
C VAL A 62 8.74 -3.10 -3.68
N ILE A 63 7.70 -3.92 -3.49
CA ILE A 63 6.67 -4.18 -4.50
C ILE A 63 5.36 -3.58 -3.98
N PRO A 64 4.73 -2.61 -4.66
CA PRO A 64 3.47 -2.04 -4.22
C PRO A 64 2.34 -3.07 -4.29
N TYR A 65 1.38 -3.01 -3.36
CA TYR A 65 0.24 -3.94 -3.32
C TYR A 65 -0.80 -3.75 -4.44
N ASP A 66 -0.61 -2.74 -5.29
CA ASP A 66 -1.29 -2.54 -6.57
C ASP A 66 -0.85 -3.59 -7.60
N ASP A 67 0.34 -4.18 -7.42
CA ASP A 67 0.87 -5.16 -8.35
C ASP A 67 0.02 -6.45 -8.35
N PRO A 68 -0.41 -6.94 -9.53
CA PRO A 68 -1.26 -8.11 -9.64
C PRO A 68 -0.58 -9.39 -9.12
N THR A 69 0.75 -9.44 -9.04
CA THR A 69 1.47 -10.62 -8.49
C THR A 69 1.26 -10.80 -6.99
N LEU A 70 0.86 -9.74 -6.28
CA LEU A 70 0.59 -9.77 -4.84
C LEU A 70 -0.90 -9.90 -4.51
N SER A 71 -1.76 -9.96 -5.51
CA SER A 71 -3.20 -10.07 -5.37
C SER A 71 -3.70 -11.36 -6.00
N GLU A 72 -4.51 -12.13 -5.28
CA GLU A 72 -5.16 -13.33 -5.82
C GLU A 72 -6.37 -12.98 -6.72
N GLY A 73 -6.70 -11.68 -6.82
CA GLY A 73 -7.77 -11.16 -7.64
C GLY A 73 -8.28 -9.82 -7.09
N ALA A 74 -8.67 -8.92 -7.99
CA ALA A 74 -9.34 -7.69 -7.59
C ALA A 74 -10.64 -8.03 -6.86
N GLY A 75 -10.75 -7.58 -5.61
CA GLY A 75 -11.99 -7.69 -4.83
C GLY A 75 -13.15 -6.95 -5.48
N LYS A 76 -14.36 -7.20 -4.99
CA LYS A 76 -15.58 -6.56 -5.53
C LYS A 76 -15.66 -5.08 -5.20
N ARG A 77 -15.00 -4.63 -4.12
CA ARG A 77 -15.04 -3.25 -3.65
C ARG A 77 -13.66 -2.64 -3.68
N THR A 78 -13.59 -1.42 -4.22
CA THR A 78 -12.39 -0.59 -4.12
C THR A 78 -12.29 -0.03 -2.71
N VAL A 79 -11.19 -0.34 -2.02
CA VAL A 79 -10.90 0.12 -0.66
C VAL A 79 -10.20 1.46 -0.67
N ALA A 80 -9.26 1.63 -1.61
CA ALA A 80 -8.60 2.89 -1.86
C ALA A 80 -8.34 3.02 -3.36
N ASN A 81 -8.60 4.19 -3.91
CA ASN A 81 -8.14 4.56 -5.25
C ASN A 81 -7.42 5.89 -5.14
N TRP A 82 -6.22 5.96 -5.70
CA TRP A 82 -5.46 7.17 -5.82
C TRP A 82 -5.05 7.39 -7.28
N ASN A 83 -5.70 8.35 -7.93
CA ASN A 83 -5.34 8.74 -9.29
C ASN A 83 -4.08 9.61 -9.24
N ILE A 84 -2.96 9.05 -9.70
CA ILE A 84 -1.66 9.72 -9.78
C ILE A 84 -0.96 9.41 -11.11
N GLU A 85 -1.77 9.23 -12.15
CA GLU A 85 -1.32 8.89 -13.49
C GLU A 85 -0.33 9.93 -14.03
N GLU A 86 -0.56 11.22 -13.77
CA GLU A 86 0.33 12.30 -14.21
C GLU A 86 1.78 12.17 -13.70
N LYS A 87 2.02 11.43 -12.61
CA LYS A 87 3.36 11.30 -12.00
C LYS A 87 3.93 9.90 -12.05
N LEU A 88 3.08 8.89 -11.89
CA LEU A 88 3.47 7.48 -11.89
C LEU A 88 3.11 6.76 -13.19
N GLY A 89 2.36 7.38 -14.10
CA GLY A 89 1.87 6.77 -15.34
C GLY A 89 0.79 5.70 -15.12
N ARG A 90 0.24 5.59 -13.91
CA ARG A 90 -0.82 4.65 -13.53
C ARG A 90 -1.61 5.14 -12.32
N GLU A 91 -2.85 4.68 -12.20
CA GLU A 91 -3.62 4.78 -10.95
C GLU A 91 -3.16 3.73 -9.94
N LEU A 92 -3.27 4.05 -8.65
CA LEU A 92 -2.97 3.11 -7.58
C LEU A 92 -4.28 2.64 -6.96
N LYS A 93 -4.58 1.35 -7.10
CA LYS A 93 -5.85 0.78 -6.66
C LYS A 93 -5.63 -0.33 -5.64
N LEU A 94 -6.37 -0.25 -4.53
CA LEU A 94 -6.57 -1.34 -3.59
C LEU A 94 -8.02 -1.72 -3.51
N THR A 95 -8.24 -3.02 -3.33
CA THR A 95 -9.57 -3.63 -3.22
C THR A 95 -9.70 -4.39 -1.92
N ASP A 96 -10.90 -4.90 -1.63
CA ASP A 96 -11.19 -5.78 -0.50
C ASP A 96 -10.83 -7.26 -0.77
N GLY A 97 -10.02 -7.49 -1.81
CA GLY A 97 -9.50 -8.78 -2.21
C GLY A 97 -8.50 -9.38 -1.22
N ASN A 98 -7.95 -10.52 -1.63
CA ASN A 98 -6.93 -11.24 -0.86
C ASN A 98 -5.55 -10.92 -1.42
N TYR A 99 -4.66 -10.51 -0.52
CA TYR A 99 -3.30 -10.12 -0.85
C TYR A 99 -2.29 -11.02 -0.14
N LYS A 100 -1.08 -11.06 -0.71
CA LYS A 100 0.03 -11.82 -0.14
C LYS A 100 0.48 -11.19 1.16
N CYS A 101 0.28 -11.92 2.25
CA CYS A 101 0.82 -11.53 3.54
C CYS A 101 2.34 -11.74 3.55
N PRO A 102 3.11 -10.75 3.99
CA PRO A 102 4.56 -10.88 3.98
C PRO A 102 5.09 -11.76 5.12
N GLN A 103 4.37 -11.79 6.25
CA GLN A 103 4.77 -12.53 7.44
C GLN A 103 4.52 -14.05 7.32
N CYS A 104 3.36 -14.46 6.79
CA CYS A 104 3.02 -15.87 6.63
C CYS A 104 3.11 -16.40 5.19
N GLY A 105 3.33 -15.52 4.20
CA GLY A 105 3.44 -15.89 2.79
C GLY A 105 2.12 -16.27 2.09
N ARG A 106 1.01 -16.36 2.83
CA ARG A 106 -0.31 -16.77 2.32
C ARG A 106 -1.12 -15.59 1.77
N MET A 107 -2.04 -15.85 0.84
CA MET A 107 -2.99 -14.86 0.29
C MET A 107 -4.15 -14.60 1.26
N THR A 108 -3.83 -14.13 2.47
CA THR A 108 -4.82 -13.91 3.55
C THR A 108 -4.80 -12.48 4.09
N LEU A 109 -3.94 -11.62 3.57
CA LEU A 109 -3.90 -10.21 3.93
C LEU A 109 -5.08 -9.50 3.28
N ARG A 110 -5.81 -8.72 4.05
CA ARG A 110 -6.94 -7.92 3.55
C ARG A 110 -6.71 -6.47 3.93
N PHE A 111 -7.05 -5.57 3.02
CA PHE A 111 -7.07 -4.14 3.29
C PHE A 111 -8.51 -3.72 3.55
N ALA A 112 -8.69 -2.89 4.57
CA ALA A 112 -9.96 -2.26 4.87
C ALA A 112 -9.73 -0.77 5.08
N HIS A 113 -10.68 0.05 4.65
CA HIS A 113 -10.65 1.48 4.92
C HIS A 113 -10.79 1.69 6.43
N SER A 114 -9.90 2.47 7.06
CA SER A 114 -9.99 2.70 8.52
C SER A 114 -11.08 3.72 8.89
N GLY A 115 -11.68 4.38 7.90
CA GLY A 115 -12.70 5.42 8.10
C GLY A 115 -12.11 6.80 8.35
N LEU A 116 -10.78 6.91 8.40
CA LEU A 116 -10.06 8.16 8.61
C LEU A 116 -9.48 8.67 7.29
N CYS A 117 -9.89 9.87 6.91
CA CYS A 117 -9.16 10.68 5.94
C CYS A 117 -8.19 11.54 6.74
N TRP A 118 -6.94 11.64 6.28
CA TRP A 118 -5.93 12.48 6.91
C TRP A 118 -5.50 13.58 5.93
N ASP A 119 -5.19 14.74 6.49
CA ASP A 119 -4.66 15.89 5.77
C ASP A 119 -3.31 16.28 6.36
#